data_AF-A0A9E3M7W3-F1
#
_entry.id   AF-A0A9E3M7W3-F1
#
_cell.length_a   1.000
_cell.length_b   1.000
_cell.length_c   1.000
_cell.angle_alpha   90.00
_cell.angle_beta   90.00
_cell.angle_gamma   90.00
#
_symmetry.space_group_name_H-M   'P 1'
#
loop_
_entity.id
_entity.type
_entity.pdbx_description
1 polymer ?
#
loop_
_entity_poly.entity_id
_entity_poly.type
_entity_poly.pdbx_seq_one_letter_code
_entity_poly.pdbx_strand_id
1 'polypeptide(L)'
;MKRSKDDKLRLELRDVVSRYLDENVKIPSLDTVEDDIFGQARLISLLLMVKKLVQITWKHGTDFDEEYLSSLSKNDFEKRIKVLDEVINCDDYAQLEEQVNIEELKSILSNGSSRKFLLAYITREINWIGISILSASYISSLILMRSVFELIVVIASRETSKMKPRIWSITFLEESEKSEIYKLWRRLCAWGHPYGKWLKEVCPVYSAHKPLYHQALFEKCLREFEQIVDLFAVVALVKFEVDLDKYVLMVNELKIDITGLKLLEARLKD
;
A
#
# COMPACT_ATOMS: atom_id res chain seq x y z
N MET A 1 -23.99 -23.78 -29.98
CA MET A 1 -22.53 -23.61 -29.81
C MET A 1 -22.22 -23.54 -28.32
N LYS A 2 -21.46 -24.50 -27.77
CA LYS A 2 -20.88 -24.36 -26.43
C LYS A 2 -19.85 -23.23 -26.53
N ARG A 3 -20.11 -22.08 -25.90
CA ARG A 3 -19.09 -21.03 -25.72
C ARG A 3 -17.86 -21.69 -25.12
N SER A 4 -16.68 -21.36 -25.65
CA SER A 4 -15.42 -21.85 -25.08
C SER A 4 -15.37 -21.52 -23.59
N LYS A 5 -14.73 -22.35 -22.79
CA LYS A 5 -14.52 -22.08 -21.35
C LYS A 5 -13.86 -20.71 -21.15
N ASP A 6 -13.02 -20.30 -22.11
CA ASP A 6 -12.36 -19.00 -22.15
C ASP A 6 -13.32 -17.85 -22.47
N ASP A 7 -14.29 -18.05 -23.38
CA ASP A 7 -15.30 -17.03 -23.69
C ASP A 7 -16.19 -16.73 -22.48
N LYS A 8 -16.50 -17.78 -21.71
CA LYS A 8 -17.29 -17.64 -20.49
C LYS A 8 -16.51 -16.88 -19.41
N LEU A 9 -15.23 -17.20 -19.22
CA LEU A 9 -14.36 -16.51 -18.26
C LEU A 9 -14.14 -15.03 -18.65
N ARG A 10 -13.98 -14.72 -19.94
CA ARG A 10 -13.86 -13.35 -20.43
C ARG A 10 -15.12 -12.52 -20.15
N LEU A 11 -16.30 -13.11 -20.33
CA LEU A 11 -17.57 -12.44 -20.02
C LEU A 11 -17.71 -12.17 -18.52
N GLU A 12 -17.33 -13.13 -17.67
CA GLU A 12 -17.36 -12.96 -16.21
C GLU A 12 -16.37 -11.88 -15.73
N LEU A 13 -15.15 -11.85 -16.28
CA LEU A 13 -14.15 -10.82 -15.98
C LEU A 13 -14.61 -9.43 -16.43
N ARG A 14 -15.17 -9.32 -17.63
CA ARG A 14 -15.73 -8.06 -18.14
C ARG A 14 -16.80 -7.51 -17.21
N ASP A 15 -17.72 -8.37 -16.75
CA ASP A 15 -18.81 -7.96 -15.85
C ASP A 15 -18.30 -7.47 -14.49
N VAL A 16 -17.30 -8.15 -13.90
CA VAL A 16 -16.68 -7.74 -12.64
C VAL A 16 -15.98 -6.39 -12.78
N VAL A 17 -15.22 -6.19 -13.87
CA VAL A 17 -14.54 -4.92 -14.15
C VAL A 17 -15.57 -3.81 -14.39
N SER A 18 -16.59 -4.05 -15.21
CA SER A 18 -17.64 -3.07 -15.49
C SER A 18 -18.38 -2.64 -14.22
N ARG A 19 -18.75 -3.56 -13.34
CA ARG A 19 -19.38 -3.22 -12.05
C ARG A 19 -18.48 -2.34 -11.19
N TYR A 20 -17.19 -2.67 -11.10
CA TYR A 20 -16.23 -1.85 -10.37
C TYR A 20 -16.13 -0.43 -10.96
N LEU A 21 -16.11 -0.31 -12.29
CA LEU A 21 -16.09 0.98 -12.99
C LEU A 21 -17.37 1.78 -12.77
N ASP A 22 -18.55 1.18 -12.94
CA ASP A 22 -19.84 1.87 -12.75
C ASP A 22 -20.02 2.38 -11.32
N GLU A 23 -19.54 1.62 -10.33
CA GLU A 23 -19.61 2.01 -8.92
C GLU A 23 -18.63 3.14 -8.55
N ASN A 24 -17.48 3.24 -9.24
CA ASN A 24 -16.34 4.06 -8.77
C ASN A 24 -15.84 5.11 -9.77
N VAL A 25 -16.29 5.09 -11.03
CA VAL A 25 -15.77 5.90 -12.13
C VAL A 25 -16.92 6.48 -12.97
N LYS A 26 -17.22 7.77 -12.82
CA LYS A 26 -18.17 8.48 -13.68
C LYS A 26 -17.54 8.79 -15.04
N ILE A 27 -17.46 7.77 -15.92
CA ILE A 27 -17.01 7.79 -17.31
C ILE A 27 -15.52 8.23 -17.45
N PRO A 28 -14.59 7.29 -17.69
CA PRO A 28 -14.15 7.11 -19.08
C PRO A 28 -13.82 5.66 -19.54
N SER A 29 -14.13 5.47 -20.83
CA SER A 29 -13.74 4.47 -21.84
C SER A 29 -13.84 2.97 -21.50
N LEU A 30 -14.96 2.36 -21.89
CA LEU A 30 -15.09 0.91 -22.12
C LEU A 30 -14.01 0.35 -23.07
N ASP A 31 -13.42 1.19 -23.93
CA ASP A 31 -12.36 0.81 -24.89
C ASP A 31 -11.12 0.22 -24.20
N THR A 32 -10.73 0.71 -23.01
CA THR A 32 -9.57 0.18 -22.29
C THR A 32 -9.76 -1.31 -21.92
N VAL A 33 -11.01 -1.71 -21.62
CA VAL A 33 -11.39 -3.09 -21.18
C VAL A 33 -11.30 -4.08 -22.33
N GLU A 34 -11.59 -3.63 -23.55
CA GLU A 34 -11.58 -4.49 -24.73
C GLU A 34 -10.16 -4.74 -25.26
N ASP A 35 -9.23 -3.80 -25.05
CA ASP A 35 -7.85 -3.88 -25.56
C ASP A 35 -6.89 -4.71 -24.69
N ASP A 36 -7.06 -4.74 -23.35
CA ASP A 36 -6.17 -5.50 -22.44
C ASP A 36 -6.86 -6.04 -21.18
N ILE A 37 -7.72 -7.05 -21.38
CA ILE A 37 -8.50 -7.67 -20.30
C ILE A 37 -7.64 -8.33 -19.22
N PHE A 38 -6.47 -8.86 -19.58
CA PHE A 38 -5.60 -9.57 -18.64
C PHE A 38 -4.89 -8.61 -17.70
N GLY A 39 -4.33 -7.52 -18.25
CA GLY A 39 -3.74 -6.46 -17.44
C GLY A 39 -4.74 -5.83 -16.48
N GLN A 40 -5.98 -5.62 -16.92
CA GLN A 40 -7.03 -5.11 -16.05
C GLN A 40 -7.44 -6.10 -14.97
N ALA A 41 -7.59 -7.39 -15.30
CA ALA A 41 -7.85 -8.43 -14.31
C ALA A 41 -6.74 -8.48 -13.25
N ARG A 42 -5.48 -8.32 -13.66
CA ARG A 42 -4.33 -8.22 -12.75
C ARG A 42 -4.45 -7.01 -11.84
N LEU A 43 -4.77 -5.83 -12.37
CA LEU A 43 -4.99 -4.62 -11.57
C LEU A 43 -6.09 -4.82 -10.52
N ILE A 44 -7.24 -5.38 -10.91
CA ILE A 44 -8.35 -5.66 -10.00
C ILE A 44 -7.95 -6.68 -8.93
N SER A 45 -7.21 -7.74 -9.29
CA SER A 45 -6.69 -8.72 -8.32
C SER A 45 -5.82 -8.06 -7.26
N LEU A 46 -4.92 -7.15 -7.66
CA LEU A 46 -4.08 -6.38 -6.74
C LEU A 46 -4.90 -5.45 -5.83
N LEU A 47 -5.93 -4.78 -6.36
CA LEU A 47 -6.82 -3.94 -5.56
C LEU A 47 -7.62 -4.75 -4.52
N LEU A 48 -8.12 -5.92 -4.91
CA LEU A 48 -8.82 -6.85 -4.01
C LEU A 48 -7.89 -7.35 -2.91
N MET A 49 -6.64 -7.69 -3.27
CA MET A 49 -5.61 -8.09 -2.32
C MET A 49 -5.36 -6.99 -1.28
N VAL A 50 -5.12 -5.74 -1.71
CA VAL A 50 -4.92 -4.61 -0.79
C VAL A 50 -6.12 -4.43 0.14
N LYS A 51 -7.34 -4.42 -0.41
CA LYS A 51 -8.57 -4.26 0.39
C LYS A 51 -8.66 -5.31 1.49
N LYS A 52 -8.33 -6.56 1.16
CA LYS A 52 -8.44 -7.69 2.08
C LYS A 52 -7.31 -7.75 3.08
N LEU A 53 -6.11 -7.43 2.64
CA LEU A 53 -4.96 -7.28 3.52
C LEU A 53 -5.19 -6.19 4.56
N VAL A 54 -5.75 -5.04 4.17
CA VAL A 54 -6.14 -3.98 5.10
C VAL A 54 -7.18 -4.48 6.10
N GLN A 55 -8.21 -5.21 5.65
CA GLN A 55 -9.24 -5.77 6.54
C GLN A 55 -8.65 -6.74 7.58
N ILE A 56 -7.75 -7.63 7.15
CA ILE A 56 -7.08 -8.57 8.05
C ILE A 56 -6.16 -7.83 9.01
N THR A 57 -5.36 -6.89 8.51
CA THR A 57 -4.46 -6.09 9.34
C THR A 57 -5.23 -5.31 10.39
N TRP A 58 -6.37 -4.71 10.04
CA TRP A 58 -7.23 -4.04 11.03
C TRP A 58 -7.75 -4.98 12.11
N LYS A 59 -8.18 -6.19 11.73
CA LYS A 59 -8.82 -7.15 12.63
C LYS A 59 -7.83 -7.95 13.48
N HIS A 60 -6.64 -8.19 12.96
CA HIS A 60 -5.70 -9.17 13.51
C HIS A 60 -4.28 -8.65 13.68
N GLY A 61 -3.93 -7.51 13.10
CA GLY A 61 -2.60 -6.93 13.22
C GLY A 61 -2.43 -6.12 14.50
N THR A 62 -1.18 -6.03 14.96
CA THR A 62 -0.80 -5.37 16.20
C THR A 62 -1.01 -3.86 16.17
N ASP A 63 -1.45 -3.30 17.30
CA ASP A 63 -1.62 -1.85 17.49
C ASP A 63 -0.34 -1.16 17.94
N PHE A 64 0.63 -1.95 18.43
CA PHE A 64 1.90 -1.49 18.97
C PHE A 64 3.07 -1.98 18.12
N ASP A 65 4.17 -1.26 18.20
CA ASP A 65 5.40 -1.55 17.47
C ASP A 65 6.39 -2.27 18.38
N GLU A 66 6.40 -3.61 18.34
CA GLU A 66 7.26 -4.42 19.20
C GLU A 66 8.75 -4.15 18.99
N GLU A 67 9.16 -3.96 17.74
CA GLU A 67 10.55 -3.65 17.40
C GLU A 67 11.01 -2.36 18.10
N TYR A 68 10.18 -1.33 18.05
CA TYR A 68 10.45 -0.10 18.76
C TYR A 68 10.49 -0.29 20.27
N LEU A 69 9.49 -0.96 20.84
CA LEU A 69 9.42 -1.17 22.27
C LEU A 69 10.63 -1.97 22.78
N SER A 70 11.09 -2.93 21.99
CA SER A 70 12.27 -3.75 22.28
C SER A 70 13.58 -2.99 22.15
N SER A 71 13.62 -1.91 21.36
CA SER A 71 14.80 -1.06 21.18
C SER A 71 15.02 -0.05 22.32
N LEU A 72 14.03 0.11 23.21
CA LEU A 72 14.11 1.06 24.31
C LEU A 72 15.16 0.62 25.34
N SER A 73 15.87 1.59 25.93
CA SER A 73 16.72 1.30 27.08
C SER A 73 15.88 0.83 28.26
N LYS A 74 16.45 0.02 29.15
CA LYS A 74 15.76 -0.46 30.36
C LYS A 74 15.16 0.70 31.17
N ASN A 75 15.91 1.79 31.34
CA ASN A 75 15.45 2.97 32.06
C ASN A 75 14.27 3.65 31.36
N ASP A 76 14.31 3.78 30.02
CA ASP A 76 13.21 4.37 29.27
C ASP A 76 11.95 3.50 29.32
N PHE A 77 12.12 2.18 29.27
CA PHE A 77 11.02 1.23 29.36
C PHE A 77 10.35 1.28 30.74
N GLU A 78 11.13 1.23 31.82
CA GLU A 78 10.63 1.36 33.20
C GLU A 78 9.93 2.70 33.44
N LYS A 79 10.48 3.80 32.91
CA LYS A 79 9.85 5.12 33.00
C LYS A 79 8.47 5.13 32.32
N ARG A 80 8.35 4.51 31.15
CA ARG A 80 7.09 4.43 30.41
C ARG A 80 6.06 3.57 31.10
N ILE A 81 6.46 2.42 31.65
CA ILE A 81 5.58 1.58 32.47
C ILE A 81 5.04 2.38 33.63
N LYS A 82 5.91 3.11 34.34
CA LYS A 82 5.49 3.94 35.48
C LYS A 82 4.43 4.97 35.08
N VAL A 83 4.62 5.68 33.97
CA VAL A 83 3.63 6.66 33.47
C VAL A 83 2.30 5.98 33.08
N LEU A 84 2.35 4.80 32.46
CA LEU A 84 1.14 4.04 32.11
C LEU A 84 0.43 3.50 33.36
N ASP A 85 1.17 3.02 34.36
CA ASP A 85 0.64 2.54 35.63
C ASP A 85 -0.01 3.68 36.42
N GLU A 86 0.60 4.86 36.44
CA GLU A 86 0.03 6.07 37.06
C GLU A 86 -1.31 6.45 36.40
N VAL A 87 -1.47 6.26 35.09
CA VAL A 87 -2.73 6.48 34.36
C VAL A 87 -3.77 5.40 34.67
N ILE A 88 -3.38 4.12 34.63
CA ILE A 88 -4.30 2.99 34.83
C ILE A 88 -4.88 3.00 36.26
N ASN A 89 -4.07 3.40 37.24
CA ASN A 89 -4.46 3.40 38.65
C ASN A 89 -5.08 4.73 39.11
N CYS A 90 -5.31 5.68 38.20
CA CYS A 90 -5.93 6.96 38.52
C CYS A 90 -7.46 6.85 38.40
N ASP A 91 -8.15 6.83 39.54
CA ASP A 91 -9.62 6.76 39.61
C ASP A 91 -10.32 8.11 39.30
N ASP A 92 -9.58 9.22 39.30
CA ASP A 92 -10.11 10.57 39.12
C ASP A 92 -9.47 11.30 37.92
N TYR A 93 -10.24 11.43 36.84
CA TYR A 93 -9.81 12.07 35.61
C TYR A 93 -9.34 13.52 35.80
N ALA A 94 -9.84 14.24 36.82
CA ALA A 94 -9.42 15.60 37.13
C ALA A 94 -8.02 15.66 37.76
N GLN A 95 -7.60 14.61 38.48
CA GLN A 95 -6.25 14.49 39.04
C GLN A 95 -5.23 14.02 38.00
N LEU A 96 -5.69 13.37 36.93
CA LEU A 96 -4.86 12.87 35.84
C LEU A 96 -4.18 14.00 35.06
N GLU A 97 -4.85 15.16 34.89
CA GLU A 97 -4.27 16.37 34.30
C GLU A 97 -3.20 17.04 35.18
N GLU A 98 -3.29 16.90 36.51
CA GLU A 98 -2.34 17.50 37.46
C GLU A 98 -1.17 16.56 37.82
N GLN A 99 -1.38 15.24 37.82
CA GLN A 99 -0.40 14.24 38.26
C GLN A 99 0.34 13.56 37.09
N VAL A 100 -0.32 13.36 35.95
CA VAL A 100 0.28 12.69 34.79
C VAL A 100 0.72 13.74 33.78
N ASN A 101 1.98 13.65 33.37
CA ASN A 101 2.47 14.44 32.25
C ASN A 101 1.79 13.96 30.95
N ILE A 102 0.64 14.56 30.60
CA ILE A 102 -0.16 14.21 29.43
C ILE A 102 0.65 14.27 28.13
N GLU A 103 1.60 15.20 28.02
CA GLU A 103 2.45 15.28 26.84
C GLU A 103 3.42 14.10 26.75
N GLU A 104 3.89 13.59 27.90
CA GLU A 104 4.65 12.36 27.96
C GLU A 104 3.78 11.14 27.63
N LEU A 105 2.56 11.05 28.15
CA LEU A 105 1.62 9.98 27.79
C LEU A 105 1.29 9.96 26.29
N LYS A 106 0.97 11.12 25.71
CA LYS A 106 0.73 11.27 24.26
C LYS A 106 1.96 10.85 23.46
N SER A 107 3.15 11.26 23.90
CA SER A 107 4.41 10.87 23.28
C SER A 107 4.61 9.35 23.35
N ILE A 108 4.31 8.71 24.49
CA ILE A 108 4.44 7.26 24.68
C ILE A 108 3.48 6.51 23.74
N LEU A 109 2.21 6.90 23.68
CA LEU A 109 1.21 6.24 22.85
C LEU A 109 1.48 6.47 21.35
N SER A 110 1.82 7.70 20.96
CA SER A 110 2.17 8.05 19.58
C SER A 110 3.41 7.30 19.10
N ASN A 111 4.43 7.22 19.96
CA ASN A 111 5.64 6.47 19.65
C ASN A 111 5.44 4.96 19.79
N GLY A 112 4.56 4.48 20.66
CA GLY A 112 4.31 3.04 20.82
C GLY A 112 3.48 2.46 19.67
N SER A 113 2.75 3.29 18.93
CA SER A 113 1.83 2.85 17.89
C SER A 113 2.53 2.23 16.67
N SER A 114 1.92 1.17 16.13
CA SER A 114 2.27 0.58 14.83
C SER A 114 1.86 1.45 13.63
N ARG A 115 1.18 2.59 13.87
CA ARG A 115 0.60 3.48 12.86
C ARG A 115 -0.50 2.82 12.01
N LYS A 116 -1.16 1.79 12.53
CA LYS A 116 -2.28 1.07 11.89
C LYS A 116 -3.42 2.00 11.43
N PHE A 117 -3.64 3.12 12.13
CA PHE A 117 -4.60 4.15 11.74
C PHE A 117 -4.36 4.74 10.33
N LEU A 118 -3.12 4.67 9.82
CA LEU A 118 -2.78 5.17 8.47
C LEU A 118 -3.25 4.24 7.34
N LEU A 119 -3.67 3.00 7.63
CA LEU A 119 -4.15 2.05 6.62
C LEU A 119 -5.40 2.54 5.86
N ALA A 120 -6.23 3.36 6.52
CA ALA A 120 -7.39 3.98 5.87
C ALA A 120 -6.97 4.91 4.72
N TYR A 121 -5.86 5.65 4.89
CA TYR A 121 -5.30 6.50 3.85
C TYR A 121 -4.71 5.65 2.72
N ILE A 122 -3.94 4.59 3.04
CA ILE A 122 -3.42 3.67 2.01
C ILE A 122 -4.55 3.15 1.13
N THR A 123 -5.63 2.64 1.73
CA THR A 123 -6.76 2.07 0.99
C THR A 123 -7.40 3.09 0.05
N ARG A 124 -7.62 4.31 0.55
CA ARG A 124 -8.21 5.40 -0.23
C ARG A 124 -7.34 5.74 -1.43
N GLU A 125 -6.05 5.95 -1.22
CA GLU A 125 -5.14 6.36 -2.28
C GLU A 125 -4.91 5.23 -3.31
N ILE A 126 -4.86 3.97 -2.87
CA ILE A 126 -4.76 2.82 -3.78
C ILE A 126 -5.99 2.69 -4.68
N ASN A 127 -7.20 2.92 -4.15
CA ASN A 127 -8.40 2.95 -4.99
C ASN A 127 -8.32 4.06 -6.04
N TRP A 128 -7.83 5.25 -5.68
CA TRP A 128 -7.63 6.36 -6.63
C TRP A 128 -6.56 6.06 -7.69
N ILE A 129 -5.50 5.33 -7.34
CA ILE A 129 -4.52 4.82 -8.30
C ILE A 129 -5.22 3.90 -9.30
N GLY A 130 -5.99 2.91 -8.83
CA GLY A 130 -6.75 1.99 -9.68
C GLY A 130 -7.71 2.71 -10.62
N ILE A 131 -8.51 3.63 -10.09
CA ILE A 131 -9.42 4.50 -10.86
C ILE A 131 -8.65 5.27 -11.93
N SER A 132 -7.50 5.85 -11.58
CA SER A 132 -6.69 6.64 -12.51
C SER A 132 -6.11 5.79 -13.64
N ILE A 133 -5.62 4.58 -13.35
CA ILE A 133 -5.11 3.66 -14.37
C ILE A 133 -6.22 3.25 -15.34
N LEU A 134 -7.37 2.83 -14.81
CA LEU A 134 -8.52 2.39 -15.60
C LEU A 134 -9.10 3.52 -16.46
N SER A 135 -9.02 4.76 -15.97
CA SER A 135 -9.43 5.98 -16.66
C SER A 135 -8.40 6.53 -17.66
N ALA A 136 -7.36 5.73 -17.99
CA ALA A 136 -6.21 6.12 -18.81
C ALA A 136 -5.51 7.43 -18.37
N SER A 137 -5.60 7.75 -17.07
CA SER A 137 -4.94 8.87 -16.41
C SER A 137 -3.61 8.42 -15.80
N TYR A 138 -2.73 7.86 -16.65
CA TYR A 138 -1.51 7.17 -16.24
C TYR A 138 -0.54 8.06 -15.44
N ILE A 139 -0.36 9.31 -15.84
CA ILE A 139 0.53 10.26 -15.13
C ILE A 139 0.00 10.55 -13.72
N SER A 140 -1.29 10.82 -13.60
CA SER A 140 -1.94 11.00 -12.29
C SER A 140 -1.74 9.77 -11.42
N SER A 141 -1.90 8.56 -11.99
CA SER A 141 -1.68 7.31 -11.25
C SER A 141 -0.25 7.16 -10.74
N LEU A 142 0.76 7.52 -11.54
CA LEU A 142 2.18 7.45 -11.14
C LEU A 142 2.53 8.48 -10.05
N ILE A 143 1.90 9.66 -10.07
CA ILE A 143 2.04 10.66 -9.01
C ILE A 143 1.41 10.16 -7.72
N LEU A 144 0.21 9.58 -7.77
CA LEU A 144 -0.46 8.99 -6.61
C LEU A 144 0.33 7.82 -6.03
N MET A 145 0.87 6.96 -6.89
CA MET A 145 1.77 5.85 -6.51
C MET A 145 2.98 6.33 -5.71
N ARG A 146 3.58 7.48 -6.08
CA ARG A 146 4.67 8.08 -5.31
C ARG A 146 4.23 8.43 -3.88
N SER A 147 3.06 9.04 -3.72
CA SER A 147 2.52 9.42 -2.41
C SER A 147 2.21 8.18 -1.55
N VAL A 148 1.64 7.13 -2.14
CA VAL A 148 1.36 5.87 -1.45
C VAL A 148 2.66 5.16 -1.05
N PHE A 149 3.66 5.13 -1.92
CA PHE A 149 4.97 4.59 -1.60
C PHE A 149 5.58 5.29 -0.38
N GLU A 150 5.54 6.63 -0.36
CA GLU A 150 6.05 7.41 0.76
C GLU A 150 5.29 7.10 2.06
N LEU A 151 3.97 6.97 2.00
CA LEU A 151 3.15 6.57 3.14
C LEU A 151 3.50 5.17 3.66
N ILE A 152 3.70 4.19 2.77
CA ILE A 152 4.10 2.83 3.15
C ILE A 152 5.47 2.84 3.83
N VAL A 153 6.45 3.57 3.28
CA VAL A 153 7.77 3.72 3.92
C VAL A 153 7.65 4.42 5.27
N VAL A 154 6.81 5.43 5.40
CA VAL A 154 6.53 6.08 6.69
C VAL A 154 5.91 5.10 7.68
N ILE A 155 5.03 4.19 7.27
CA ILE A 155 4.50 3.17 8.19
C ILE A 155 5.59 2.18 8.60
N ALA A 156 6.42 1.76 7.64
CA ALA A 156 7.48 0.79 7.85
C ALA A 156 8.69 1.33 8.64
N SER A 157 8.88 2.64 8.69
CA SER A 157 10.08 3.29 9.24
C SER A 157 9.77 4.37 10.26
N ARG A 158 10.64 4.50 11.26
CA ARG A 158 10.61 5.59 12.24
C ARG A 158 11.54 6.75 11.92
N GLU A 159 12.40 6.56 10.93
CA GLU A 159 13.36 7.56 10.49
C GLU A 159 12.63 8.75 9.83
N THR A 160 13.02 9.98 10.20
CA THR A 160 12.36 11.21 9.70
C THR A 160 13.17 11.93 8.63
N SER A 161 14.39 11.46 8.34
CA SER A 161 15.29 12.03 7.33
C SER A 161 14.85 11.76 5.88
N LYS A 162 15.78 11.88 4.93
CA LYS A 162 15.51 11.70 3.49
C LYS A 162 15.08 10.25 3.18
N MET A 163 14.37 10.05 2.07
CA MET A 163 13.82 8.74 1.69
C MET A 163 14.84 7.59 1.70
N LYS A 164 16.08 7.82 1.23
CA LYS A 164 17.12 6.78 1.24
C LYS A 164 17.39 6.26 2.67
N PRO A 165 17.82 7.09 3.65
CA PRO A 165 17.98 6.61 5.01
C PRO A 165 16.70 6.00 5.60
N ARG A 166 15.50 6.52 5.30
CA ARG A 166 14.24 5.89 5.73
C ARG A 166 14.07 4.45 5.26
N ILE A 167 14.35 4.17 3.99
CA ILE A 167 14.28 2.81 3.44
C ILE A 167 15.32 1.91 4.11
N TRP A 168 16.54 2.42 4.33
CA TRP A 168 17.62 1.62 4.93
C TRP A 168 17.40 1.30 6.41
N SER A 169 16.59 2.09 7.11
CA SER A 169 16.23 1.85 8.49
C SER A 169 15.12 0.79 8.66
N ILE A 170 14.51 0.32 7.58
CA ILE A 170 13.52 -0.78 7.66
C ILE A 170 14.30 -2.07 7.85
N THR A 171 14.21 -2.66 9.04
CA THR A 171 15.07 -3.76 9.50
C THR A 171 14.71 -5.11 8.92
N PHE A 172 13.43 -5.35 8.63
CA PHE A 172 12.94 -6.59 8.03
C PHE A 172 13.17 -6.69 6.51
N LEU A 173 13.85 -5.70 5.92
CA LEU A 173 14.27 -5.71 4.53
C LEU A 173 15.77 -5.99 4.42
N GLU A 174 16.14 -6.86 3.49
CA GLU A 174 17.52 -7.12 3.11
C GLU A 174 18.11 -5.96 2.28
N GLU A 175 19.44 -5.88 2.20
CA GLU A 175 20.12 -4.86 1.39
C GLU A 175 19.77 -4.91 -0.11
N SER A 176 19.51 -6.10 -0.63
CA SER A 176 19.03 -6.34 -2.00
C SER A 176 17.64 -5.72 -2.20
N GLU A 177 16.71 -5.98 -1.28
CA GLU A 177 15.33 -5.47 -1.29
C GLU A 177 15.29 -3.95 -1.13
N LYS A 178 16.05 -3.40 -0.17
CA LYS A 178 16.23 -1.95 0.03
C LYS A 178 16.70 -1.26 -1.24
N SER A 179 17.64 -1.88 -1.96
CA SER A 179 18.16 -1.35 -3.23
C SER A 179 17.09 -1.32 -4.32
N GLU A 180 16.26 -2.37 -4.45
CA GLU A 180 15.15 -2.40 -5.41
C GLU A 180 14.04 -1.40 -5.07
N ILE A 181 13.65 -1.30 -3.82
CA ILE A 181 12.68 -0.32 -3.30
C ILE A 181 13.17 1.11 -3.56
N TYR A 182 14.46 1.38 -3.38
CA TYR A 182 15.03 2.69 -3.69
C TYR A 182 15.06 2.99 -5.19
N LYS A 183 15.28 1.98 -6.04
CA LYS A 183 15.13 2.15 -7.50
C LYS A 183 13.70 2.51 -7.87
N LEU A 184 12.70 1.85 -7.27
CA LEU A 184 11.28 2.20 -7.44
C LEU A 184 11.01 3.67 -7.06
N TRP A 185 11.46 4.11 -5.88
CA TRP A 185 11.35 5.50 -5.46
C TRP A 185 11.91 6.49 -6.49
N ARG A 186 13.11 6.22 -7.02
CA ARG A 186 13.74 7.08 -8.03
C ARG A 186 12.94 7.12 -9.33
N ARG A 187 12.36 5.99 -9.76
CA ARG A 187 11.52 5.94 -10.96
C ARG A 187 10.23 6.74 -10.78
N LEU A 188 9.58 6.63 -9.61
CA LEU A 188 8.38 7.40 -9.26
C LEU A 188 8.68 8.90 -9.17
N CYS A 189 9.80 9.30 -8.54
CA CYS A 189 10.24 10.70 -8.49
C CYS A 189 10.48 11.31 -9.88
N ALA A 190 10.97 10.51 -10.83
CA ALA A 190 11.21 11.00 -12.20
C ALA A 190 9.92 11.44 -12.91
N TRP A 191 8.75 11.01 -12.43
CA TRP A 191 7.45 11.45 -12.92
C TRP A 191 6.91 12.69 -12.21
N GLY A 192 7.58 13.19 -11.17
CA GLY A 192 7.19 14.42 -10.47
C GLY A 192 7.66 15.71 -11.16
N HIS A 193 8.43 15.63 -12.24
CA HIS A 193 9.00 16.80 -12.91
C HIS A 193 8.47 16.93 -14.36
N PRO A 194 7.69 17.99 -14.68
CA PRO A 194 7.06 18.17 -16.00
C PRO A 194 8.05 18.17 -17.18
N TYR A 195 9.23 18.74 -16.96
CA TYR A 195 10.29 18.84 -17.98
C TYR A 195 11.10 17.56 -18.21
N GLY A 196 10.85 16.51 -17.42
CA GLY A 196 11.56 15.24 -17.53
C GLY A 196 10.85 14.29 -18.51
N LYS A 197 10.17 13.29 -17.95
CA LYS A 197 9.53 12.23 -18.74
C LYS A 197 8.25 12.69 -19.46
N TRP A 198 7.55 13.71 -18.96
CA TRP A 198 6.25 14.09 -19.54
C TRP A 198 6.42 14.60 -20.97
N LEU A 199 7.33 15.55 -21.19
CA LEU A 199 7.59 16.08 -22.53
C LEU A 199 8.06 15.02 -23.55
N LYS A 200 8.80 13.98 -23.10
CA LYS A 200 9.34 12.93 -23.99
C LYS A 200 8.40 11.74 -24.20
N GLU A 201 7.62 11.36 -23.19
CA GLU A 201 6.77 10.16 -23.21
C GLU A 201 5.28 10.48 -23.42
N VAL A 202 4.83 11.73 -23.20
CA VAL A 202 3.39 12.13 -23.17
C VAL A 202 3.03 13.12 -24.28
N CYS A 203 3.91 14.09 -24.59
CA CYS A 203 3.61 15.21 -25.49
C CYS A 203 3.21 14.81 -26.94
N PRO A 204 3.67 13.69 -27.53
CA PRO A 204 3.17 13.22 -28.82
C PRO A 204 1.80 12.53 -28.77
N VAL A 205 1.35 12.08 -27.58
CA VAL A 205 0.26 11.09 -27.43
C VAL A 205 -1.07 11.74 -26.99
N TYR A 206 -1.02 12.81 -26.18
CA TYR A 206 -2.22 13.46 -25.61
C TYR A 206 -2.72 14.70 -26.37
N SER A 207 -2.22 14.93 -27.59
CA SER A 207 -2.63 16.05 -28.46
C SER A 207 -4.12 16.06 -28.81
N ALA A 208 -4.81 14.93 -28.63
CA ALA A 208 -6.26 14.83 -28.69
C ALA A 208 -6.80 14.74 -27.25
N HIS A 209 -7.65 15.67 -26.83
CA HIS A 209 -8.27 15.76 -25.50
C HIS A 209 -9.22 14.59 -25.14
N LYS A 210 -8.94 13.36 -25.60
CA LYS A 210 -9.65 12.14 -25.24
C LYS A 210 -8.66 11.19 -24.54
N PRO A 211 -8.96 10.68 -23.34
CA PRO A 211 -8.19 9.58 -22.78
C PRO A 211 -8.25 8.40 -23.75
N LEU A 212 -7.11 8.08 -24.37
CA LEU A 212 -6.95 6.92 -25.23
C LEU A 212 -6.10 5.89 -24.47
N TYR A 213 -6.51 4.63 -24.53
CA TYR A 213 -5.71 3.54 -23.99
C TYR A 213 -4.30 3.58 -24.59
N HIS A 214 -3.28 3.45 -23.73
CA HIS A 214 -1.89 3.43 -24.16
C HIS A 214 -1.15 2.28 -23.46
N GLN A 215 -1.07 1.15 -24.16
CA GLN A 215 -0.54 -0.11 -23.62
C GLN A 215 0.78 0.05 -22.85
N ALA A 216 1.79 0.70 -23.42
CA ALA A 216 3.09 0.81 -22.74
C ALA A 216 3.04 1.65 -21.46
N LEU A 217 2.12 2.61 -21.35
CA LEU A 217 1.93 3.42 -20.14
C LEU A 217 1.09 2.66 -19.12
N PHE A 218 0.06 1.95 -19.59
CA PHE A 218 -0.73 1.04 -18.76
C PHE A 218 0.17 -0.03 -18.11
N GLU A 219 0.95 -0.77 -18.88
CA GLU A 219 1.86 -1.81 -18.37
C GLU A 219 2.90 -1.24 -17.40
N LYS A 220 3.36 0.00 -17.65
CA LYS A 220 4.29 0.69 -16.74
C LYS A 220 3.61 1.02 -15.42
N CYS A 221 2.39 1.55 -15.44
CA CYS A 221 1.62 1.79 -14.24
C CYS A 221 1.36 0.49 -13.48
N LEU A 222 0.98 -0.58 -14.17
CA LEU A 222 0.74 -1.88 -13.58
C LEU A 222 1.99 -2.43 -12.88
N ARG A 223 3.16 -2.41 -13.53
CA ARG A 223 4.43 -2.87 -12.93
C ARG A 223 4.88 -2.07 -11.71
N GLU A 224 4.71 -0.75 -11.73
CA GLU A 224 5.06 0.08 -10.57
C GLU A 224 4.05 -0.11 -9.43
N PHE A 225 2.76 -0.30 -9.77
CA PHE A 225 1.71 -0.62 -8.80
C PHE A 225 1.93 -1.97 -8.13
N GLU A 226 2.30 -3.00 -8.90
CA GLU A 226 2.66 -4.33 -8.38
C GLU A 226 3.73 -4.26 -7.30
N GLN A 227 4.82 -3.52 -7.54
CA GLN A 227 5.90 -3.37 -6.55
C GLN A 227 5.46 -2.59 -5.30
N ILE A 228 4.51 -1.65 -5.43
CA ILE A 228 3.93 -0.95 -4.29
C ILE A 228 3.07 -1.89 -3.46
N VAL A 229 2.25 -2.73 -4.11
CA VAL A 229 1.43 -3.73 -3.43
C VAL A 229 2.29 -4.81 -2.78
N ASP A 230 3.38 -5.23 -3.43
CA ASP A 230 4.36 -6.17 -2.90
C ASP A 230 5.01 -5.64 -1.61
N LEU A 231 5.51 -4.40 -1.64
CA LEU A 231 6.04 -3.73 -0.46
C LEU A 231 4.99 -3.61 0.65
N PHE A 232 3.77 -3.19 0.31
CA PHE A 232 2.69 -3.08 1.29
C PHE A 232 2.34 -4.43 1.93
N ALA A 233 2.37 -5.53 1.16
CA ALA A 233 2.12 -6.87 1.66
C ALA A 233 3.15 -7.31 2.70
N VAL A 234 4.43 -7.07 2.45
CA VAL A 234 5.49 -7.38 3.43
C VAL A 234 5.39 -6.50 4.67
N VAL A 235 5.12 -5.21 4.50
CA VAL A 235 4.84 -4.32 5.65
C VAL A 235 3.65 -4.85 6.44
N ALA A 236 2.58 -5.26 5.77
CA ALA A 236 1.39 -5.79 6.44
C ALA A 236 1.69 -7.04 7.28
N LEU A 237 2.42 -7.99 6.71
CA LEU A 237 2.79 -9.24 7.37
C LEU A 237 3.76 -9.02 8.53
N VAL A 238 4.83 -8.25 8.31
CA VAL A 238 5.92 -8.14 9.28
C VAL A 238 5.68 -7.03 10.29
N LYS A 239 5.36 -5.81 9.84
CA LYS A 239 5.26 -4.63 10.72
C LYS A 239 4.05 -4.70 11.65
N PHE A 240 2.95 -5.28 11.19
CA PHE A 240 1.73 -5.48 11.98
C PHE A 240 1.52 -6.92 12.43
N GLU A 241 2.50 -7.81 12.21
CA GLU A 241 2.48 -9.21 12.65
C GLU A 241 1.18 -9.94 12.27
N VAL A 242 0.75 -9.74 11.02
CA VAL A 242 -0.43 -10.44 10.51
C VAL A 242 -0.12 -11.92 10.37
N ASP A 243 -0.91 -12.72 11.06
CA ASP A 243 -0.92 -14.19 10.99
C ASP A 243 -0.90 -14.69 9.54
N LEU A 244 0.16 -15.44 9.21
CA LEU A 244 0.43 -15.98 7.89
C LEU A 244 -0.68 -16.93 7.42
N ASP A 245 -1.22 -17.77 8.32
CA ASP A 245 -2.28 -18.72 7.97
C ASP A 245 -3.54 -17.98 7.53
N LYS A 246 -3.88 -16.88 8.22
CA LYS A 246 -5.01 -16.02 7.83
C LYS A 246 -4.79 -15.34 6.49
N TYR A 247 -3.55 -14.91 6.22
CA TYR A 247 -3.18 -14.33 4.95
C TYR A 247 -3.29 -15.35 3.80
N VAL A 248 -2.69 -16.54 3.97
CA VAL A 248 -2.71 -17.62 2.97
C VAL A 248 -4.14 -18.08 2.69
N LEU A 249 -4.98 -18.21 3.72
CA LEU A 249 -6.38 -18.55 3.57
C LEU A 249 -7.12 -17.51 2.70
N MET A 250 -6.87 -16.22 2.94
CA MET A 250 -7.45 -15.13 2.14
C MET A 250 -6.95 -15.11 0.68
N VAL A 251 -5.66 -15.35 0.44
CA VAL A 251 -5.11 -15.49 -0.92
C VAL A 251 -5.78 -16.64 -1.67
N ASN A 252 -5.94 -17.79 -1.02
CA ASN A 252 -6.55 -18.99 -1.59
C ASN A 252 -8.05 -18.81 -1.88
N GLU A 253 -8.81 -18.24 -0.93
CA GLU A 253 -10.24 -17.98 -1.09
C GLU A 253 -10.54 -17.06 -2.27
N LEU A 254 -9.71 -16.04 -2.45
CA LEU A 254 -9.89 -15.03 -3.49
C LEU A 254 -9.19 -15.38 -4.81
N LYS A 255 -8.43 -16.49 -4.82
CA LYS A 255 -7.60 -16.91 -5.96
C LYS A 255 -6.71 -15.77 -6.45
N ILE A 256 -6.14 -15.02 -5.50
CA ILE A 256 -5.23 -13.92 -5.81
C ILE A 256 -3.96 -14.53 -6.40
N ASP A 257 -3.65 -14.13 -7.63
CA ASP A 257 -2.36 -14.44 -8.22
C ASP A 257 -1.28 -13.59 -7.53
N ILE A 258 -0.32 -14.23 -6.87
CA ILE A 258 0.81 -13.55 -6.23
C ILE A 258 2.04 -13.47 -7.13
N THR A 259 1.98 -14.02 -8.34
CA THR A 259 3.12 -14.06 -9.27
C THR A 259 3.68 -12.66 -9.48
N GLY A 260 4.99 -12.50 -9.30
CA GLY A 260 5.68 -11.22 -9.51
C GLY A 260 5.71 -10.31 -8.29
N LEU A 261 5.05 -10.69 -7.18
CA LEU A 261 5.19 -10.06 -5.87
C LEU A 261 6.38 -10.69 -5.14
N LYS A 262 7.60 -10.33 -5.57
CA LYS A 262 8.83 -11.02 -5.19
C LYS A 262 9.13 -10.96 -3.70
N LEU A 263 8.88 -9.82 -3.05
CA LEU A 263 9.14 -9.65 -1.62
C LEU A 263 8.19 -10.55 -0.82
N LEU A 264 6.91 -10.52 -1.17
CA LEU A 264 5.90 -11.37 -0.57
C LEU A 264 6.20 -12.85 -0.83
N GLU A 265 6.48 -13.25 -2.06
CA GLU A 265 6.81 -14.63 -2.43
C GLU A 265 7.98 -15.18 -1.62
N ALA A 266 8.96 -14.35 -1.26
CA ALA A 266 10.07 -14.76 -0.39
C ALA A 266 9.55 -15.07 1.03
N ARG A 267 8.74 -14.18 1.62
CA ARG A 267 8.19 -14.37 2.97
C ARG A 267 7.17 -15.50 3.11
N LEU A 268 6.58 -15.96 2.02
CA LEU A 268 5.67 -17.12 2.03
C LEU A 268 6.41 -18.46 1.89
N LYS A 269 7.70 -18.46 1.57
CA LYS A 269 8.52 -19.68 1.40
C LYS A 269 9.36 -20.01 2.63
N ASP A 270 9.63 -19.00 3.46
CA ASP A 270 10.34 -19.10 4.74
C ASP A 270 9.39 -19.58 5.85
#